data_AF-A0A6L2KQK9-F1
#
_entry.id   AF-A0A6L2KQK9-F1
#
_cell.length_a   1.000
_cell.length_b   1.000
_cell.length_c   1.000
_cell.angle_alpha   90.00
_cell.angle_beta   90.00
_cell.angle_gamma   90.00
#
_symmetry.space_group_name_H-M   'P 1'
#
loop_
_entity.id
_entity.type
_entity.pdbx_description
1 polymer ?
#
loop_
_entity_poly.entity_id
_entity_poly.type
_entity_poly.pdbx_seq_one_letter_code
_entity_poly.pdbx_strand_id
1 'polypeptide(L)'
;MDLCGPMRVASINGKKYILVIIDDYSRYTWTLFLHSKDETPKVLKDFLTMIQRNLQAPVITVRTDRGTEFLNKTLNAFFKDEGIEHQTSTARTPEQNSIVERRNRTLVEAARTMLSASHPPLFF
;
A
#
# COMPACT_ATOMS: atom_id res chain seq x y z
N MET A 1 -1.20 5.36 -3.25
CA MET A 1 -0.96 4.27 -2.30
C MET A 1 -1.86 4.50 -1.11
N ASP A 2 -2.33 3.42 -0.48
CA ASP A 2 -3.21 3.48 0.68
C ASP A 2 -2.92 2.31 1.63
N LEU A 3 -3.16 2.51 2.93
CA LEU A 3 -2.97 1.50 3.96
C LEU A 3 -4.33 1.05 4.51
N CYS A 4 -4.73 -0.16 4.15
CA CYS A 4 -5.98 -0.74 4.60
C CYS A 4 -5.79 -1.51 5.92
N GLY A 5 -6.56 -1.16 6.95
CA GLY A 5 -6.59 -1.89 8.24
C GLY A 5 -6.88 -1.00 9.45
N PRO A 6 -6.91 -1.57 10.67
CA PRO A 6 -6.65 -2.99 10.96
C PRO A 6 -7.79 -3.90 10.48
N MET A 7 -7.43 -5.05 9.90
CA MET A 7 -8.36 -6.10 9.53
C MET A 7 -8.90 -6.80 10.77
N ARG A 8 -10.17 -7.25 10.71
CA ARG A 8 -10.81 -7.98 11.81
C ARG A 8 -10.13 -9.31 12.12
N VAL A 9 -9.59 -9.96 11.09
CA VAL A 9 -8.85 -11.22 11.17
C VAL A 9 -7.42 -10.93 10.73
N ALA A 10 -6.44 -11.46 11.46
CA ALA A 10 -5.04 -11.36 11.07
C ALA A 10 -4.75 -12.27 9.87
N SER A 11 -3.56 -12.18 9.27
CA SER A 11 -3.02 -13.21 8.37
C SER A 11 -2.33 -14.32 9.16
N ILE A 12 -1.91 -15.42 8.49
CA ILE A 12 -1.23 -16.58 9.10
C ILE A 12 -0.07 -16.16 10.03
N ASN A 13 0.58 -15.05 9.68
CA ASN A 13 1.70 -14.52 10.42
C ASN A 13 1.31 -13.32 11.30
N GLY A 14 0.05 -13.18 11.73
CA GLY A 14 -0.38 -12.11 12.63
C GLY A 14 -0.47 -10.70 12.04
N LYS A 15 -0.43 -10.55 10.70
CA LYS A 15 -0.45 -9.24 10.04
C LYS A 15 -1.87 -8.72 9.88
N LYS A 16 -2.13 -7.45 10.21
CA LYS A 16 -3.47 -6.85 10.23
C LYS A 16 -3.65 -5.69 9.28
N TYR A 17 -2.60 -5.24 8.61
CA TYR A 17 -2.66 -4.15 7.66
C TYR A 17 -2.19 -4.60 6.28
N ILE A 18 -2.73 -3.99 5.24
CA ILE A 18 -2.37 -4.23 3.85
C ILE A 18 -2.04 -2.88 3.22
N LEU A 19 -0.77 -2.68 2.88
CA LEU A 19 -0.32 -1.57 2.06
C LEU A 19 -0.60 -1.91 0.60
N VAL A 20 -1.38 -1.06 -0.07
CA VAL A 20 -1.75 -1.25 -1.47
C VAL A 20 -1.11 -0.17 -2.33
N ILE A 21 -0.37 -0.64 -3.33
CA ILE A 21 0.40 0.19 -4.26
C ILE A 21 -0.12 -0.11 -5.66
N ILE A 22 -0.47 0.93 -6.40
CA ILE A 22 -0.99 0.81 -7.76
C ILE A 22 -0.10 1.64 -8.67
N ASP A 23 0.37 1.02 -9.74
CA ASP A 23 0.98 1.74 -10.86
C ASP A 23 -0.10 2.48 -11.65
N ASP A 24 0.10 3.78 -11.89
CA ASP A 24 -0.91 4.62 -12.53
C ASP A 24 -1.09 4.30 -14.01
N TYR A 25 -0.02 3.84 -14.68
CA TYR A 25 -0.03 3.52 -16.10
C TYR A 25 -0.65 2.13 -16.36
N SER A 26 -0.03 1.08 -15.87
CA SER A 26 -0.42 -0.32 -16.13
C SER A 26 -1.61 -0.78 -15.29
N ARG A 27 -1.96 -0.04 -14.23
CA ARG A 27 -2.92 -0.46 -13.19
C ARG A 27 -2.49 -1.72 -12.44
N TYR A 28 -1.24 -2.15 -12.57
CA TYR A 28 -0.70 -3.24 -11.79
C TYR A 28 -0.77 -2.89 -10.30
N THR A 29 -1.21 -3.85 -9.48
CA THR A 29 -1.45 -3.64 -8.06
C THR A 29 -0.58 -4.58 -7.24
N TRP A 30 0.25 -4.02 -6.36
CA TRP A 30 1.00 -4.77 -5.35
C TRP A 30 0.32 -4.64 -3.99
N THR A 31 0.32 -5.74 -3.23
CA THR A 31 -0.19 -5.79 -1.86
C THR A 31 0.90 -6.28 -0.91
N LEU A 32 1.17 -5.51 0.15
CA LEU A 32 2.18 -5.81 1.15
C LEU A 32 1.53 -5.88 2.53
N PHE A 33 1.68 -7.00 3.22
CA PHE A 33 1.09 -7.19 4.55
C PHE A 33 2.01 -6.65 5.65
N LEU A 34 1.44 -5.92 6.61
CA LEU A 34 2.13 -5.33 7.77
C LEU A 34 1.47 -5.73 9.10
N HIS A 35 2.26 -5.81 10.17
CA HIS A 35 1.75 -6.00 11.53
C HIS A 35 1.17 -4.72 12.12
N SER A 36 1.84 -3.59 11.90
CA SER A 36 1.45 -2.28 12.38
C SER A 36 1.65 -1.21 11.31
N LYS A 37 1.01 -0.06 11.49
CA LYS A 37 1.18 1.08 10.59
C LYS A 37 2.62 1.63 10.57
N ASP A 38 3.34 1.50 11.68
CA ASP A 38 4.70 2.02 11.85
C ASP A 38 5.75 1.28 11.01
N GLU A 39 5.41 0.09 10.47
CA GLU A 39 6.27 -0.64 9.54
C GLU A 39 6.29 -0.01 8.13
N THR A 40 5.28 0.81 7.80
CA THR A 40 5.08 1.39 6.47
C THR A 40 6.32 2.08 5.92
N PRO A 41 7.05 2.94 6.66
CA PRO A 41 8.22 3.62 6.13
C PRO A 41 9.32 2.66 5.68
N LYS A 42 9.56 1.60 6.45
CA LYS A 42 10.61 0.61 6.13
C LYS A 42 10.20 -0.21 4.91
N VAL A 43 9.00 -0.79 4.94
CA VAL A 43 8.52 -1.67 3.88
C VAL A 43 8.36 -0.93 2.55
N LEU A 44 7.91 0.33 2.59
CA LEU A 44 7.77 1.13 1.38
C LEU A 44 9.11 1.47 0.74
N LYS A 45 10.14 1.81 1.54
CA LYS A 45 11.49 2.05 1.03
C LYS A 45 12.05 0.82 0.34
N ASP A 46 12.01 -0.31 1.04
CA ASP A 46 12.52 -1.58 0.51
C ASP A 46 11.81 -1.97 -0.80
N PHE A 47 10.49 -1.79 -0.85
CA PHE A 47 9.69 -2.02 -2.05
C PHE A 47 10.08 -1.09 -3.21
N LEU A 48 10.21 0.22 -2.97
CA LEU A 48 10.54 1.19 -4.01
C LEU A 48 11.95 0.95 -4.57
N THR A 49 12.94 0.69 -3.71
CA THR A 49 14.28 0.33 -4.16
C THR A 49 14.27 -0.97 -4.99
N MET A 50 13.52 -1.97 -4.56
CA MET A 50 13.39 -3.23 -5.29
C MET A 50 12.72 -3.03 -6.65
N ILE A 51 11.59 -2.32 -6.73
CA ILE A 51 10.82 -2.19 -7.97
C ILE A 51 11.57 -1.35 -9.00
N GLN A 52 12.28 -0.30 -8.58
CA GLN A 52 13.11 0.51 -9.46
C GLN A 52 14.21 -0.33 -10.13
N ARG A 53 14.85 -1.22 -9.35
CA ARG A 53 15.87 -2.15 -9.88
C ARG A 53 15.28 -3.20 -10.81
N ASN A 54 14.17 -3.82 -10.40
CA ASN A 54 13.54 -4.90 -11.16
C ASN A 54 13.00 -4.42 -12.51
N LEU A 55 12.39 -3.23 -12.54
CA LEU A 55 11.86 -2.63 -13.77
C LEU A 55 12.89 -1.83 -14.55
N GLN A 56 14.10 -1.62 -14.00
CA GLN A 56 15.15 -0.76 -14.56
C GLN A 56 14.62 0.65 -14.90
N ALA A 57 13.73 1.17 -14.06
CA ALA A 57 13.04 2.43 -14.26
C ALA A 57 12.91 3.19 -12.92
N PRO A 58 13.24 4.49 -12.87
CA PRO A 58 13.08 5.27 -11.66
C PRO A 58 11.60 5.54 -11.38
N VAL A 59 11.25 5.56 -10.09
CA VAL A 59 9.97 6.06 -9.63
C VAL A 59 10.09 7.58 -9.54
N ILE A 60 9.28 8.30 -10.32
CA ILE A 60 9.35 9.77 -10.34
C ILE A 60 8.41 10.39 -9.31
N THR A 61 7.24 9.80 -9.13
CA THR A 61 6.20 10.37 -8.27
C THR A 61 5.56 9.28 -7.42
N VAL A 62 5.42 9.56 -6.13
CA VAL A 62 4.64 8.75 -5.19
C VAL A 62 3.44 9.57 -4.74
N ARG A 63 2.23 9.01 -4.90
CA ARG A 63 0.98 9.61 -4.38
C ARG A 63 0.46 8.82 -3.18
N THR A 64 0.22 9.50 -2.06
CA THR A 64 -0.40 8.92 -0.86
C THR A 64 -1.51 9.82 -0.34
N ASP A 65 -2.31 9.33 0.59
CA ASP A 65 -3.14 10.19 1.42
C ASP A 65 -2.29 10.97 2.45
N ARG A 66 -2.96 11.70 3.33
CA ARG A 66 -2.32 12.45 4.44
C ARG A 66 -2.17 11.61 5.71
N GLY A 67 -2.18 10.29 5.60
CA GLY A 67 -1.92 9.38 6.73
C GLY A 67 -0.56 9.64 7.36
N THR A 68 -0.47 9.53 8.69
CA THR A 68 0.78 9.73 9.44
C THR A 68 1.82 8.65 9.11
N GLU A 69 1.36 7.48 8.69
CA GLU A 69 2.19 6.40 8.15
C GLU A 69 2.99 6.82 6.90
N PHE A 70 2.50 7.80 6.13
CA PHE A 70 3.15 8.34 4.94
C PHE A 70 3.79 9.71 5.19
N LEU A 71 3.25 10.49 6.12
CA LEU A 71 3.74 11.82 6.51
C LEU A 71 4.72 11.75 7.69
N ASN A 72 5.94 11.28 7.44
CA ASN A 72 7.00 11.23 8.45
C ASN A 72 8.36 11.67 7.88
N LYS A 73 9.24 12.13 8.78
CA LYS A 73 10.60 12.61 8.43
C LYS A 73 11.42 11.55 7.68
N THR A 74 11.21 10.27 8.01
CA THR A 74 11.95 9.14 7.45
C THR A 74 11.65 8.93 5.97
N LEU A 75 10.39 8.98 5.57
CA LEU A 75 9.97 8.90 4.16
C LEU A 75 10.30 10.19 3.40
N ASN A 76 10.06 11.35 4.01
CA ASN A 76 10.39 12.64 3.39
C ASN A 76 11.88 12.75 3.03
N ALA A 77 12.78 12.33 3.93
CA ALA A 77 14.21 12.30 3.65
C ALA A 77 14.55 11.35 2.49
N PHE A 78 13.99 10.14 2.52
CA PHE A 78 14.22 9.15 1.46
C PHE A 78 13.72 9.61 0.09
N PHE A 79 12.51 10.16 0.01
CA PHE A 79 11.99 10.69 -1.26
C PHE A 79 12.87 11.82 -1.79
N LYS A 80 13.36 12.70 -0.91
CA LYS A 80 14.29 13.75 -1.30
C LYS A 80 15.61 13.20 -1.82
N ASP A 81 16.17 12.19 -1.16
CA ASP A 81 17.45 11.58 -1.53
C ASP A 81 17.37 10.82 -2.86
N GLU A 82 16.24 10.16 -3.13
CA GLU A 82 15.97 9.45 -4.39
C GLU A 82 15.46 10.38 -5.52
N GLY A 83 15.15 11.65 -5.22
CA GLY A 83 14.56 12.58 -6.18
C GLY A 83 13.09 12.27 -6.52
N ILE A 84 12.38 11.57 -5.65
CA ILE A 84 10.97 11.20 -5.79
C ILE A 84 10.08 12.36 -5.36
N GLU A 85 9.15 12.78 -6.22
CA GLU A 85 8.13 13.75 -5.86
C GLU A 85 7.03 13.09 -5.02
N HIS A 86 6.89 13.47 -3.75
CA HIS A 86 5.81 13.01 -2.89
C HIS A 86 4.60 13.93 -3.00
N GLN A 87 3.54 13.43 -3.63
CA GLN A 87 2.25 14.11 -3.75
C GLN A 87 1.27 13.56 -2.72
N THR A 88 0.66 14.45 -1.93
CA THR A 88 -0.40 14.07 -0.99
C THR A 88 -1.75 14.43 -1.58
N SER A 89 -2.72 13.51 -1.57
CA SER A 89 -4.08 13.83 -1.98
C SER A 89 -4.68 14.86 -1.01
N THR A 90 -4.89 16.08 -1.49
CA THR A 90 -5.80 17.05 -0.85
C THR A 90 -7.21 16.84 -1.41
N ALA A 91 -8.22 17.45 -0.78
CA ALA A 91 -9.63 17.39 -1.18
C ALA A 91 -9.92 17.72 -2.67
N ARG A 92 -8.92 18.20 -3.44
CA ARG A 92 -9.04 18.58 -4.85
C ARG A 92 -8.77 17.46 -5.86
N THR A 93 -8.23 16.29 -5.47
CA THR A 93 -8.11 15.12 -6.37
C THR A 93 -8.64 13.83 -5.74
N PRO A 94 -9.90 13.78 -5.27
CA PRO A 94 -10.48 12.56 -4.70
C PRO A 94 -10.56 11.42 -5.71
N GLU A 95 -10.65 11.71 -7.02
CA GLU A 95 -10.89 10.66 -8.03
C GLU A 95 -9.74 9.65 -8.09
N GLN A 96 -8.49 10.09 -7.91
CA GLN A 96 -7.34 9.19 -7.97
C GLN A 96 -7.21 8.33 -6.71
N ASN A 97 -7.49 8.89 -5.52
CA ASN A 97 -7.57 8.08 -4.30
C ASN A 97 -8.76 7.11 -4.36
N SER A 98 -9.86 7.52 -5.01
CA SER A 98 -11.03 6.67 -5.21
C SER A 98 -10.72 5.41 -6.04
N ILE A 99 -9.70 5.43 -6.91
CA ILE A 99 -9.28 4.24 -7.66
C ILE A 99 -8.63 3.24 -6.69
N VAL A 100 -7.71 3.73 -5.86
CA VAL A 100 -7.03 2.90 -4.85
C VAL A 100 -8.03 2.37 -3.84
N GLU A 101 -8.91 3.21 -3.31
CA GLU A 101 -9.96 2.83 -2.36
C GLU A 101 -10.93 1.78 -2.93
N ARG A 102 -11.36 1.95 -4.20
CA ARG A 102 -12.22 0.96 -4.87
C ARG A 102 -11.49 -0.37 -5.07
N ARG A 103 -10.20 -0.33 -5.46
CA ARG A 103 -9.38 -1.54 -5.60
C ARG A 103 -9.17 -2.24 -4.27
N ASN A 104 -8.94 -1.49 -3.19
CA ASN A 104 -8.84 -2.03 -1.83
C ASN A 104 -10.11 -2.79 -1.44
N ARG A 105 -11.28 -2.22 -1.73
CA ARG A 105 -12.57 -2.87 -1.49
C ARG A 105 -12.70 -4.19 -2.26
N THR A 106 -12.43 -4.18 -3.56
CA THR A 106 -12.50 -5.39 -4.39
C THR A 106 -11.50 -6.45 -3.92
N LEU A 107 -10.29 -6.07 -3.54
CA LEU A 107 -9.28 -7.00 -3.01
C LEU A 107 -9.73 -7.66 -1.70
N VAL A 108 -10.26 -6.86 -0.77
CA VAL A 108 -10.74 -7.36 0.52
C VAL A 108 -11.96 -8.27 0.34
N GLU A 109 -12.88 -7.91 -0.55
CA GLU A 109 -14.06 -8.73 -0.86
C GLU A 109 -13.67 -10.04 -1.53
N ALA A 110 -12.79 -10.01 -2.53
CA ALA A 110 -12.31 -11.21 -3.19
C ALA A 110 -11.59 -12.16 -2.21
N ALA A 111 -10.73 -11.62 -1.35
CA ALA A 111 -10.06 -12.40 -0.31
C ALA A 111 -11.08 -13.06 0.64
N ARG A 112 -12.09 -12.32 1.12
CA ARG A 112 -13.16 -12.88 1.96
C ARG A 112 -13.95 -13.98 1.26
N THR A 113 -14.28 -13.79 -0.02
CA THR A 113 -15.01 -14.79 -0.80
C THR A 113 -14.19 -16.07 -0.99
N MET A 114 -12.91 -15.95 -1.35
CA MET A 114 -12.01 -17.10 -1.46
C MET A 114 -11.90 -17.87 -0.14
N LEU A 115 -11.93 -17.15 0.99
CA LEU A 115 -11.88 -17.76 2.32
C LEU A 115 -13.16 -18.45 2.74
N SER A 116 -14.30 -17.84 2.43
CA SER A 116 -15.60 -18.46 2.63
C SER A 116 -15.71 -19.76 1.82
N ALA A 117 -15.20 -19.77 0.58
CA ALA A 117 -15.26 -20.92 -0.30
C ALA A 117 -14.29 -22.06 0.08
N SER A 118 -13.12 -21.75 0.65
CA SER A 118 -12.06 -22.74 0.86
C SER A 118 -12.23 -23.64 2.09
N HIS A 119 -13.27 -23.45 2.92
CA HIS A 119 -13.42 -24.11 4.23
C HIS A 119 -12.09 -24.25 5.02
N PRO A 120 -11.18 -23.25 5.04
CA PRO A 120 -9.99 -23.39 5.87
C PRO A 120 -10.42 -23.29 7.34
N PRO A 121 -9.72 -23.97 8.26
CA PRO A 121 -9.93 -23.71 9.68
C PRO A 121 -9.78 -22.20 9.92
N LEU A 122 -10.62 -21.65 10.79
CA LEU A 122 -10.78 -20.22 11.12
C LEU A 122 -9.54 -19.58 11.79
N PHE A 123 -8.35 -20.02 11.41
CA PHE A 123 -7.07 -19.51 11.86
C PHE A 123 -6.24 -19.08 10.65
N PHE A 124 -6.07 -17.77 10.59
CA PHE A 124 -4.91 -17.11 10.04
C PHE A 124 -4.04 -16.73 11.24
#